data_AF-A0A382KCB8-F1
#
_entry.id   AF-A0A382KCB8-F1
#
_cell.length_a   1.000
_cell.length_b   1.000
_cell.length_c   1.000
_cell.angle_alpha   90.00
_cell.angle_beta   90.00
_cell.angle_gamma   90.00
#
_symmetry.space_group_name_H-M   'P 1'
#
loop_
_entity.id
_entity.type
_entity.pdbx_description
1 polymer ?
#
loop_
_entity_poly.entity_id
_entity_poly.type
_entity_poly.pdbx_seq_one_letter_code
_entity_poly.pdbx_strand_id
1 'polypeptide(L)'
;MKKLILKLCVLSALLTGATSEAADKAKAVFISGKPSHGRLAHEHRAGNMILAKGLNESGLPIEAVVVPHYGYPKDESILKGADTIVIFCTGHGGHVLNPKLKEFDVLMKKGTGVVMIHWATEAVKGDPGNKFIEWMGGFCDLNWSVNPHWTPKFKAREHSIWNGVKPFSINDEWYYHMRFVKDSKGVTPILTDVPPAQTLKRPDGARSGNPTVRKAVANGESQHVAWAYERPDGGRGFGFTGGHVHMNWQHDDNRKLMLNAILWTANVEIPKGGVLSKTPTKEEMHSNLD
;
A
#
# COMPACT_ATOMS: atom_id res chain seq x y z
N MET A 1 -45.31 -66.40 -31.17
CA MET A 1 -44.18 -65.59 -31.65
C MET A 1 -44.19 -64.24 -30.95
N LYS A 2 -43.08 -63.94 -30.28
CA LYS A 2 -42.64 -62.78 -29.47
C LYS A 2 -43.44 -61.46 -29.59
N LYS A 3 -44.00 -60.98 -28.47
CA LYS A 3 -44.35 -59.57 -28.24
C LYS A 3 -43.13 -58.85 -27.64
N LEU A 4 -42.61 -57.86 -28.37
CA LEU A 4 -41.48 -57.02 -27.97
C LEU A 4 -42.03 -55.83 -27.15
N ILE A 5 -41.73 -55.77 -25.86
CA ILE A 5 -42.05 -54.61 -25.01
C ILE A 5 -40.78 -53.75 -24.94
N LEU A 6 -40.80 -52.62 -25.63
CA LEU A 6 -39.74 -51.60 -25.61
C LEU A 6 -39.93 -50.73 -24.37
N LYS A 7 -39.06 -50.86 -23.36
CA LYS A 7 -39.01 -49.95 -22.21
C LYS A 7 -38.26 -48.67 -22.61
N LEU A 8 -38.98 -47.57 -22.73
CA LEU A 8 -38.42 -46.24 -22.95
C LEU A 8 -37.97 -45.67 -21.60
N CYS A 9 -36.67 -45.73 -21.29
CA CYS A 9 -36.09 -45.00 -20.17
C CYS A 9 -35.91 -43.54 -20.57
N VAL A 10 -36.78 -42.66 -20.09
CA VAL A 10 -36.60 -41.21 -20.20
C VAL A 10 -35.60 -40.79 -19.11
N LEU A 11 -34.37 -40.47 -19.51
CA LEU A 11 -33.36 -39.89 -18.64
C LEU A 11 -33.56 -38.37 -18.63
N SER A 12 -34.24 -37.85 -17.61
CA SER A 12 -34.34 -36.40 -17.38
C SER A 12 -33.05 -35.89 -16.78
N ALA A 13 -32.15 -35.36 -17.60
CA ALA A 13 -30.98 -34.63 -17.15
C ALA A 13 -31.42 -33.25 -16.62
N LEU A 14 -31.52 -33.12 -15.30
CA LEU A 14 -31.61 -31.83 -14.62
C LEU A 14 -30.27 -31.11 -14.80
N LEU A 15 -30.20 -30.20 -15.77
CA LEU A 15 -29.17 -29.17 -15.82
C LEU A 15 -29.40 -28.21 -14.66
N THR A 16 -28.79 -28.49 -13.50
CA THR A 16 -28.57 -27.48 -12.48
C THR A 16 -27.57 -26.47 -13.03
N GLY A 17 -28.09 -25.39 -13.63
CA GLY A 17 -27.29 -24.21 -13.91
C GLY A 17 -26.78 -23.66 -12.58
N ALA A 18 -25.52 -23.90 -12.28
CA ALA A 18 -24.82 -23.16 -11.24
C ALA A 18 -24.77 -21.70 -11.71
N THR A 19 -25.69 -20.89 -11.20
CA THR A 19 -25.53 -19.44 -11.20
C THR A 19 -24.25 -19.17 -10.41
N SER A 20 -23.17 -18.85 -11.10
CA SER A 20 -21.97 -18.29 -10.48
C SER A 20 -22.39 -16.98 -9.83
N GLU A 21 -22.74 -17.03 -8.55
CA GLU A 21 -22.79 -15.84 -7.71
C GLU A 21 -21.42 -15.18 -7.85
N ALA A 22 -21.39 -13.97 -8.42
CA ALA A 22 -20.16 -13.21 -8.50
C ALA A 22 -19.69 -13.01 -7.06
N ALA A 23 -18.55 -13.59 -6.69
CA ALA A 23 -17.98 -13.41 -5.37
C ALA A 23 -17.93 -11.91 -5.06
N ASP A 24 -18.43 -11.50 -3.88
CA ASP A 24 -18.37 -10.11 -3.44
C ASP A 24 -16.93 -9.62 -3.55
N LYS A 25 -16.72 -8.57 -4.36
CA LYS A 25 -15.40 -7.99 -4.55
C LYS A 25 -15.00 -7.21 -3.31
N ALA A 26 -13.76 -7.39 -2.86
CA ALA A 26 -13.20 -6.53 -1.84
C ALA A 26 -13.15 -5.07 -2.35
N LYS A 27 -13.35 -4.09 -1.47
CA LYS A 27 -13.37 -2.67 -1.83
C LYS A 27 -12.13 -1.96 -1.31
N ALA A 28 -11.32 -1.43 -2.23
CA ALA A 28 -10.19 -0.55 -1.93
C ALA A 28 -10.53 0.91 -2.22
N VAL A 29 -10.47 1.78 -1.21
CA VAL A 29 -10.72 3.22 -1.39
C VAL A 29 -9.42 4.01 -1.37
N PHE A 30 -9.19 4.83 -2.39
CA PHE A 30 -7.98 5.63 -2.54
C PHE A 30 -8.26 7.10 -2.21
N ILE A 31 -7.56 7.62 -1.20
CA ILE A 31 -7.60 9.02 -0.76
C ILE A 31 -6.29 9.69 -1.16
N SER A 32 -6.38 10.80 -1.91
CA SER A 32 -5.22 11.62 -2.27
C SER A 32 -5.20 12.95 -1.51
N GLY A 33 -4.00 13.41 -1.16
CA GLY A 33 -3.78 14.77 -0.67
C GLY A 33 -3.88 15.83 -1.76
N LYS A 34 -3.78 17.11 -1.37
CA LYS A 34 -3.57 18.19 -2.35
C LYS A 34 -2.16 18.08 -2.97
N PRO A 35 -1.95 18.67 -4.16
CA PRO A 35 -0.62 18.81 -4.74
C PRO A 35 0.33 19.51 -3.77
N SER A 36 1.59 19.06 -3.73
CA SER A 36 2.58 19.56 -2.75
C SER A 36 3.96 19.84 -3.33
N HIS A 37 4.26 19.33 -4.51
CA HIS A 37 5.56 19.45 -5.17
C HIS A 37 5.39 19.81 -6.65
N GLY A 38 6.52 20.07 -7.31
CA GLY A 38 6.55 20.27 -8.75
C GLY A 38 6.25 18.98 -9.52
N ARG A 39 5.95 19.16 -10.80
CA ARG A 39 5.58 18.10 -11.75
C ARG A 39 6.48 16.86 -11.65
N LEU A 40 5.86 15.68 -11.67
CA LEU A 40 6.43 14.34 -11.51
C LEU A 40 6.95 14.00 -10.10
N ALA A 41 6.76 14.89 -9.12
CA ALA A 41 7.06 14.63 -7.72
C ALA A 41 5.77 14.72 -6.87
N HIS A 42 5.56 13.77 -5.97
CA HIS A 42 4.39 13.72 -5.07
C HIS A 42 3.04 13.81 -5.81
N GLU A 43 2.97 13.13 -6.94
CA GLU A 43 1.78 13.00 -7.78
C GLU A 43 0.80 12.01 -7.13
N HIS A 44 0.20 12.43 -6.02
CA HIS A 44 -0.61 11.62 -5.13
C HIS A 44 -1.83 11.04 -5.85
N ARG A 45 -2.59 11.90 -6.54
CA ARG A 45 -3.83 11.48 -7.19
C ARG A 45 -3.54 10.73 -8.48
N ALA A 46 -2.60 11.20 -9.30
CA ALA A 46 -2.20 10.49 -10.51
C ALA A 46 -1.69 9.07 -10.18
N GLY A 47 -0.85 8.92 -9.15
CA GLY A 47 -0.37 7.63 -8.67
C GLY A 47 -1.51 6.71 -8.21
N ASN A 48 -2.45 7.23 -7.42
CA ASN A 48 -3.64 6.49 -7.00
C ASN A 48 -4.48 6.01 -8.19
N MET A 49 -4.66 6.83 -9.23
CA MET A 49 -5.39 6.42 -10.43
C MET A 49 -4.72 5.27 -11.18
N ILE A 50 -3.39 5.31 -11.31
CA ILE A 50 -2.61 4.23 -11.95
C ILE A 50 -2.78 2.92 -11.18
N LEU A 51 -2.65 2.96 -9.86
CA LEU A 51 -2.78 1.79 -9.00
C LEU A 51 -4.22 1.24 -9.01
N ALA A 52 -5.22 2.11 -8.88
CA ALA A 52 -6.63 1.73 -8.94
C ALA A 52 -7.01 1.10 -10.29
N LYS A 53 -6.52 1.67 -11.40
CA LYS A 53 -6.68 1.09 -12.74
C LYS A 53 -6.07 -0.32 -12.80
N GLY A 54 -4.85 -0.48 -12.28
CA GLY A 54 -4.16 -1.77 -12.22
C GLY A 54 -4.94 -2.84 -11.44
N LEU A 55 -5.58 -2.49 -10.32
CA LEU A 55 -6.45 -3.41 -9.58
C LEU A 55 -7.72 -3.75 -10.35
N ASN A 56 -8.41 -2.75 -10.89
CA ASN A 56 -9.68 -2.94 -11.61
C ASN A 56 -9.52 -3.75 -12.90
N GLU A 57 -8.38 -3.64 -13.59
CA GLU A 57 -8.07 -4.39 -14.81
C GLU A 57 -7.45 -5.78 -14.54
N SER A 58 -7.17 -6.13 -13.27
CA SER A 58 -6.45 -7.37 -12.93
C SER A 58 -7.28 -8.65 -13.06
N GLY A 59 -8.60 -8.53 -13.09
CA GLY A 59 -9.53 -9.68 -13.05
C GLY A 59 -9.66 -10.35 -11.67
N LEU A 60 -9.05 -9.79 -10.63
CA LEU A 60 -9.15 -10.28 -9.25
C LEU A 60 -10.44 -9.78 -8.57
N PRO A 61 -10.90 -10.43 -7.48
CA PRO A 61 -12.13 -10.04 -6.77
C PRO A 61 -11.91 -8.79 -5.91
N ILE A 62 -11.53 -7.69 -6.54
CA ILE A 62 -11.32 -6.38 -5.92
C ILE A 62 -11.89 -5.27 -6.82
N GLU A 63 -12.48 -4.26 -6.20
CA GLU A 63 -12.90 -3.01 -6.80
C GLU A 63 -12.13 -1.86 -6.14
N ALA A 64 -11.45 -1.07 -6.96
CA ALA A 64 -10.72 0.11 -6.52
C ALA A 64 -11.49 1.39 -6.88
N VAL A 65 -11.78 2.19 -5.86
CA VAL A 65 -12.52 3.45 -5.96
C VAL A 65 -11.62 4.61 -5.56
N VAL A 66 -11.41 5.57 -6.47
CA VAL A 66 -10.66 6.80 -6.19
C VAL A 66 -11.63 7.88 -5.73
N VAL A 67 -11.35 8.51 -4.58
CA VAL A 67 -12.13 9.66 -4.12
C VAL A 67 -12.05 10.77 -5.17
N PRO A 68 -13.19 11.35 -5.61
CA PRO A 68 -13.23 12.19 -6.80
C PRO A 68 -12.55 13.56 -6.63
N HIS A 69 -12.13 13.91 -5.41
CA HIS A 69 -11.49 15.17 -5.08
C HIS A 69 -10.32 14.95 -4.11
N TYR A 70 -9.45 15.96 -3.98
CA TYR A 70 -8.38 15.96 -2.98
C TYR A 70 -8.93 16.02 -1.55
N GLY A 71 -8.20 15.43 -0.61
CA GLY A 71 -8.50 15.41 0.81
C GLY A 71 -9.41 14.26 1.25
N TYR A 72 -9.68 14.20 2.55
CA TYR A 72 -10.61 13.23 3.12
C TYR A 72 -11.99 13.35 2.44
N PRO A 73 -12.70 12.23 2.18
CA PRO A 73 -14.01 12.26 1.52
C PRO A 73 -14.98 13.24 2.16
N LYS A 74 -15.66 14.07 1.35
CA LYS A 74 -16.77 14.91 1.83
C LYS A 74 -18.00 14.08 2.16
N ASP A 75 -18.27 13.07 1.31
CA ASP A 75 -19.24 12.02 1.57
C ASP A 75 -18.50 10.79 2.09
N GLU A 76 -18.56 10.58 3.40
CA GLU A 76 -17.90 9.45 4.07
C GLU A 76 -18.56 8.10 3.75
N SER A 77 -19.75 8.08 3.10
CA SER A 77 -20.40 6.84 2.68
C SER A 77 -19.55 6.02 1.71
N ILE A 78 -18.64 6.68 0.98
CA ILE A 78 -17.66 6.02 0.11
C ILE A 78 -16.74 5.06 0.89
N LEU A 79 -16.51 5.30 2.18
CA LEU A 79 -15.70 4.46 3.07
C LEU A 79 -16.48 3.27 3.64
N LYS A 80 -17.82 3.25 3.51
CA LYS A 80 -18.64 2.13 3.98
C LYS A 80 -18.26 0.85 3.22
N GLY A 81 -18.02 -0.22 3.98
CA GLY A 81 -17.63 -1.52 3.45
C GLY A 81 -16.26 -1.53 2.79
N ALA A 82 -15.39 -0.55 3.05
CA ALA A 82 -14.01 -0.62 2.58
C ALA A 82 -13.25 -1.72 3.32
N ASP A 83 -12.68 -2.65 2.56
CA ASP A 83 -11.78 -3.70 3.05
C ASP A 83 -10.36 -3.17 3.23
N THR A 84 -9.95 -2.18 2.44
CA THR A 84 -8.71 -1.43 2.64
C THR A 84 -8.84 0.01 2.19
N ILE A 85 -8.07 0.90 2.82
CA ILE A 85 -7.98 2.31 2.46
C ILE A 85 -6.53 2.67 2.14
N VAL A 86 -6.29 3.18 0.95
CA VAL A 86 -4.99 3.65 0.48
C VAL A 86 -4.91 5.16 0.64
N ILE A 87 -3.88 5.63 1.33
CA ILE A 87 -3.65 7.05 1.61
C ILE A 87 -2.32 7.46 0.98
N PHE A 88 -2.39 8.42 0.07
CA PHE A 88 -1.22 9.02 -0.54
C PHE A 88 -1.38 10.54 -0.48
N CYS A 89 -0.64 11.20 0.39
CA CYS A 89 -0.81 12.63 0.64
C CYS A 89 0.45 13.26 1.23
N THR A 90 0.38 14.58 1.44
CA THR A 90 1.32 15.30 2.31
C THR A 90 1.31 14.68 3.71
N GLY A 91 2.48 14.56 4.34
CA GLY A 91 2.63 14.04 5.69
C GLY A 91 2.57 15.09 6.81
N HIS A 92 2.89 14.65 8.02
CA HIS A 92 3.01 15.49 9.21
C HIS A 92 1.77 16.38 9.41
N GLY A 93 1.96 17.69 9.56
CA GLY A 93 0.87 18.65 9.79
C GLY A 93 -0.12 18.75 8.62
N GLY A 94 0.31 18.41 7.40
CA GLY A 94 -0.53 18.41 6.20
C GLY A 94 -1.28 17.10 5.95
N HIS A 95 -1.16 16.12 6.86
CA HIS A 95 -1.78 14.82 6.69
C HIS A 95 -3.31 14.90 6.69
N VAL A 96 -3.95 14.27 5.68
CA VAL A 96 -5.41 14.35 5.48
C VAL A 96 -6.22 13.77 6.66
N LEU A 97 -5.60 12.87 7.43
CA LEU A 97 -6.22 12.25 8.62
C LEU A 97 -6.11 13.08 9.90
N ASN A 98 -5.28 14.13 9.96
CA ASN A 98 -5.13 14.92 11.20
C ASN A 98 -6.48 15.37 11.80
N PRO A 99 -7.43 15.93 11.02
CA PRO A 99 -8.74 16.31 11.55
C PRO A 99 -9.72 15.14 11.70
N LYS A 100 -9.33 13.91 11.35
CA LYS A 100 -10.20 12.73 11.19
C LYS A 100 -9.71 11.49 11.92
N LEU A 101 -8.77 11.64 12.86
CA LEU A 101 -8.13 10.49 13.51
C LEU A 101 -9.14 9.60 14.25
N LYS A 102 -10.13 10.20 14.92
CA LYS A 102 -11.13 9.45 15.71
C LYS A 102 -12.08 8.68 14.78
N GLU A 103 -12.55 9.32 13.73
CA GLU A 103 -13.45 8.74 12.73
C GLU A 103 -12.75 7.63 11.95
N PHE A 104 -11.49 7.85 11.56
CA PHE A 104 -10.69 6.84 10.88
C PHE A 104 -10.38 5.64 11.79
N ASP A 105 -10.14 5.88 13.08
CA ASP A 105 -9.90 4.81 14.07
C ASP A 105 -11.09 3.84 14.18
N VAL A 106 -12.32 4.33 14.01
CA VAL A 106 -13.53 3.48 14.00
C VAL A 106 -13.49 2.49 12.83
N LEU A 107 -12.95 2.87 11.67
CA LEU A 107 -12.78 1.98 10.52
C LEU A 107 -11.68 0.95 10.81
N MET A 108 -10.54 1.40 11.35
CA MET A 108 -9.41 0.52 11.68
C MET A 108 -9.80 -0.57 12.67
N LYS A 109 -10.55 -0.21 13.73
CA LYS A 109 -11.08 -1.14 14.75
C LYS A 109 -12.14 -2.11 14.24
N LYS A 110 -12.73 -1.85 13.06
CA LYS A 110 -13.62 -2.80 12.37
C LYS A 110 -12.85 -3.81 11.52
N GLY A 111 -11.52 -3.72 11.48
CA GLY A 111 -10.66 -4.60 10.69
C GLY A 111 -10.29 -4.06 9.32
N THR A 112 -10.79 -2.88 8.89
CA THR A 112 -10.44 -2.29 7.59
C THR A 112 -8.93 -2.10 7.46
N GLY A 113 -8.35 -2.61 6.38
CA GLY A 113 -6.94 -2.45 6.07
C GLY A 113 -6.53 -1.01 5.81
N VAL A 114 -5.23 -0.71 5.94
CA VAL A 114 -4.68 0.60 5.56
C VAL A 114 -3.34 0.48 4.85
N VAL A 115 -3.17 1.29 3.82
CA VAL A 115 -1.90 1.49 3.12
C VAL A 115 -1.53 2.97 3.18
N MET A 116 -0.33 3.31 3.66
CA MET A 116 0.18 4.68 3.65
C MET A 116 1.42 4.78 2.77
N ILE A 117 1.36 5.66 1.76
CA ILE A 117 2.36 5.81 0.72
C ILE A 117 3.17 7.09 0.92
N HIS A 118 4.48 6.96 0.81
CA HIS A 118 5.47 8.02 0.84
C HIS A 118 5.34 8.90 2.09
N TRP A 119 5.09 10.20 1.89
CA TRP A 119 4.98 11.17 2.96
C TRP A 119 3.76 10.94 3.86
N ALA A 120 2.74 10.20 3.40
CA ALA A 120 1.64 9.76 4.24
C ALA A 120 2.10 8.87 5.41
N THR A 121 3.32 8.32 5.37
CA THR A 121 3.90 7.59 6.50
C THR A 121 4.38 8.48 7.65
N GLU A 122 4.54 9.79 7.43
CA GLU A 122 4.99 10.74 8.45
C GLU A 122 3.82 11.31 9.24
N ALA A 123 3.89 11.20 10.57
CA ALA A 123 2.89 11.74 11.49
C ALA A 123 3.48 12.77 12.44
N VAL A 124 2.62 13.66 12.94
CA VAL A 124 2.97 14.51 14.08
C VAL A 124 3.11 13.61 15.32
N LYS A 125 4.19 13.79 16.07
CA LYS A 125 4.43 13.04 17.32
C LYS A 125 3.31 13.33 18.33
N GLY A 126 2.87 12.29 19.05
CA GLY A 126 1.72 12.33 19.95
C GLY A 126 0.59 11.48 19.39
N ASP A 127 -0.65 11.93 19.57
CA ASP A 127 -1.85 11.17 19.17
C ASP A 127 -1.82 10.68 17.70
N PRO A 128 -1.42 11.49 16.70
CA PRO A 128 -1.35 11.01 15.31
C PRO A 128 -0.32 9.88 15.13
N GLY A 129 0.90 10.05 15.66
CA GLY A 129 1.93 9.01 15.64
C GLY A 129 1.51 7.73 16.37
N ASN A 130 0.85 7.85 17.53
CA ASN A 130 0.31 6.70 18.27
C ASN A 130 -0.71 5.94 17.42
N LYS A 131 -1.60 6.64 16.73
CA LYS A 131 -2.55 6.02 15.79
C LYS A 131 -1.86 5.33 14.63
N PHE A 132 -0.79 5.88 14.09
CA PHE A 132 -0.08 5.24 12.99
C PHE A 132 0.64 3.96 13.44
N ILE A 133 1.19 3.94 14.66
CA ILE A 133 1.68 2.71 15.29
C ILE A 133 0.55 1.67 15.44
N GLU A 134 -0.64 2.09 15.91
CA GLU A 134 -1.79 1.18 16.05
C GLU A 134 -2.28 0.64 14.70
N TRP A 135 -2.28 1.46 13.66
CA TRP A 135 -2.90 1.12 12.38
C TRP A 135 -1.96 0.38 11.41
N MET A 136 -0.70 0.82 11.33
CA MET A 136 0.30 0.25 10.42
C MET A 136 1.60 -0.18 11.10
N GLY A 137 1.70 -0.15 12.43
CA GLY A 137 2.82 -0.75 13.17
C GLY A 137 4.09 0.09 13.17
N GLY A 138 4.14 1.18 12.40
CA GLY A 138 5.29 2.05 12.28
C GLY A 138 4.93 3.41 11.71
N PHE A 139 5.81 4.41 11.86
CA PHE A 139 5.66 5.70 11.18
C PHE A 139 7.00 6.45 11.08
N CYS A 140 7.07 7.40 10.16
CA CYS A 140 8.16 8.35 10.04
C CYS A 140 7.98 9.47 11.08
N ASP A 141 8.97 9.62 11.97
CA ASP A 141 8.96 10.64 13.04
C ASP A 141 9.98 11.73 12.68
N LEU A 142 9.51 12.98 12.62
CA LEU A 142 10.20 14.15 12.05
C LEU A 142 11.68 14.29 12.45
N ASN A 143 12.01 14.07 13.72
CA ASN A 143 13.35 14.26 14.28
C ASN A 143 14.08 12.93 14.54
N TRP A 144 13.47 11.80 14.19
CA TRP A 144 14.00 10.47 14.37
C TRP A 144 14.38 9.81 13.05
N SER A 145 13.48 9.92 12.07
CA SER A 145 13.58 9.36 10.73
C SER A 145 14.27 10.33 9.78
N VAL A 146 14.70 9.83 8.63
CA VAL A 146 15.37 10.63 7.58
C VAL A 146 14.78 10.34 6.21
N ASN A 147 14.84 11.32 5.29
CA ASN A 147 14.27 11.23 3.95
C ASN A 147 15.27 11.53 2.79
N PRO A 148 16.36 10.79 2.66
CA PRO A 148 17.29 10.99 1.55
C PRO A 148 16.78 10.39 0.24
N HIS A 149 17.24 10.91 -0.90
CA HIS A 149 17.19 10.15 -2.16
C HIS A 149 18.33 9.15 -2.23
N TRP A 150 18.00 7.88 -2.49
CA TRP A 150 18.98 6.80 -2.69
C TRP A 150 18.38 5.64 -3.47
N THR A 151 19.23 4.68 -3.83
CA THR A 151 18.91 3.56 -4.72
C THR A 151 19.19 2.24 -4.01
N PRO A 152 18.30 1.77 -3.12
CA PRO A 152 18.41 0.48 -2.44
C PRO A 152 18.30 -0.69 -3.42
N LYS A 153 18.89 -1.83 -3.04
CA LYS A 153 18.82 -3.10 -3.78
C LYS A 153 17.94 -4.10 -3.04
N PHE A 154 16.65 -4.10 -3.37
CA PHE A 154 15.70 -4.96 -2.70
C PHE A 154 15.76 -6.41 -3.19
N LYS A 155 15.75 -7.33 -2.23
CA LYS A 155 15.70 -8.78 -2.47
C LYS A 155 14.39 -9.34 -1.95
N ALA A 156 13.92 -10.39 -2.60
CA ALA A 156 12.72 -11.09 -2.19
C ALA A 156 12.79 -11.57 -0.74
N ARG A 157 11.64 -11.58 -0.08
CA ARG A 157 11.46 -12.09 1.29
C ARG A 157 10.30 -13.08 1.32
N GLU A 158 10.29 -13.92 2.34
CA GLU A 158 9.15 -14.82 2.59
C GLU A 158 7.95 -14.02 3.09
N HIS A 159 7.14 -13.56 2.14
CA HIS A 159 5.85 -12.91 2.39
C HIS A 159 5.03 -12.93 1.10
N SER A 160 3.71 -13.09 1.18
CA SER A 160 2.86 -13.17 -0.02
C SER A 160 2.90 -11.90 -0.87
N ILE A 161 3.18 -10.74 -0.27
CA ILE A 161 3.40 -9.47 -0.99
C ILE A 161 4.53 -9.58 -2.05
N TRP A 162 5.49 -10.48 -1.87
CA TRP A 162 6.56 -10.74 -2.83
C TRP A 162 6.16 -11.70 -3.96
N ASN A 163 4.94 -12.26 -3.97
CA ASN A 163 4.49 -13.16 -5.04
C ASN A 163 4.63 -12.50 -6.42
N GLY A 164 5.40 -13.15 -7.30
CA GLY A 164 5.67 -12.69 -8.66
C GLY A 164 6.47 -11.39 -8.80
N VAL A 165 6.99 -10.85 -7.70
CA VAL A 165 7.87 -9.67 -7.68
C VAL A 165 9.32 -10.14 -7.76
N LYS A 166 10.08 -9.64 -8.73
CA LYS A 166 11.52 -9.89 -8.85
C LYS A 166 12.32 -8.91 -7.99
N PRO A 167 13.53 -9.26 -7.54
CA PRO A 167 14.45 -8.29 -6.95
C PRO A 167 14.61 -7.04 -7.84
N PHE A 168 14.57 -5.86 -7.25
CA PHE A 168 14.59 -4.60 -8.00
C PHE A 168 15.35 -3.51 -7.25
N SER A 169 15.69 -2.44 -7.97
CA SER A 169 16.50 -1.33 -7.47
C SER A 169 16.06 -0.04 -8.17
N ILE A 170 15.47 0.89 -7.42
CA ILE A 170 14.95 2.15 -7.96
C ILE A 170 15.38 3.34 -7.09
N ASN A 171 15.71 4.45 -7.74
CA ASN A 171 16.00 5.70 -7.06
C ASN A 171 14.68 6.36 -6.65
N ASP A 172 14.55 6.70 -5.37
CA ASP A 172 13.40 7.41 -4.81
C ASP A 172 13.83 8.14 -3.54
N GLU A 173 12.96 8.97 -2.96
CA GLU A 173 13.14 9.56 -1.63
C GLU A 173 12.70 8.53 -0.56
N TRP A 174 13.51 7.48 -0.37
CA TRP A 174 13.19 6.39 0.55
C TRP A 174 13.49 6.76 2.00
N TYR A 175 12.46 6.84 2.84
CA TYR A 175 12.61 7.21 4.24
C TYR A 175 13.04 6.01 5.06
N TYR A 176 13.86 6.23 6.08
CA TYR A 176 14.26 5.16 6.98
C TYR A 176 14.46 5.63 8.42
N HIS A 177 14.83 4.68 9.29
CA HIS A 177 14.90 4.85 10.74
C HIS A 177 13.51 5.20 11.29
N MET A 178 12.54 4.34 11.02
CA MET A 178 11.14 4.51 11.43
C MET A 178 10.98 4.29 12.95
N ARG A 179 9.90 4.80 13.51
CA ARG A 179 9.36 4.29 14.77
C ARG A 179 8.56 3.03 14.47
N PHE A 180 8.67 2.01 15.30
CA PHE A 180 7.84 0.81 15.23
C PHE A 180 7.18 0.55 16.58
N VAL A 181 6.10 -0.23 16.55
CA VAL A 181 5.53 -0.89 17.73
C VAL A 181 6.63 -1.60 18.51
N LYS A 182 6.47 -1.67 19.84
CA LYS A 182 7.46 -2.28 20.74
C LYS A 182 7.89 -3.66 20.24
N ASP A 183 9.19 -3.89 20.23
CA ASP A 183 9.85 -5.13 19.78
C ASP A 183 9.49 -5.54 18.34
N SER A 184 8.98 -4.59 17.54
CA SER A 184 8.47 -4.81 16.18
C SER A 184 7.42 -5.92 16.10
N LYS A 185 6.67 -6.15 17.18
CA LYS A 185 5.69 -7.24 17.26
C LYS A 185 4.64 -7.10 16.16
N GLY A 186 4.47 -8.15 15.34
CA GLY A 186 3.52 -8.17 14.22
C GLY A 186 3.99 -7.42 12.98
N VAL A 187 5.19 -6.82 12.99
CA VAL A 187 5.77 -6.12 11.83
C VAL A 187 6.67 -7.08 11.07
N THR A 188 6.40 -7.23 9.78
CA THR A 188 7.27 -7.95 8.83
C THR A 188 7.88 -6.93 7.86
N PRO A 189 9.21 -6.71 7.86
CA PRO A 189 9.81 -5.80 6.90
C PRO A 189 9.77 -6.40 5.48
N ILE A 190 9.26 -5.62 4.53
CA ILE A 190 9.01 -6.05 3.15
C ILE A 190 10.09 -5.53 2.21
N LEU A 191 10.44 -4.25 2.30
CA LEU A 191 11.56 -3.66 1.58
C LEU A 191 12.62 -3.21 2.59
N THR A 192 13.85 -3.65 2.40
CA THR A 192 14.95 -3.40 3.34
C THR A 192 16.27 -3.40 2.60
N ASP A 193 17.15 -2.49 2.97
CA ASP A 193 18.55 -2.47 2.54
C ASP A 193 19.40 -1.70 3.57
N VAL A 194 20.72 -1.71 3.41
CA VAL A 194 21.64 -0.90 4.22
C VAL A 194 21.90 0.42 3.47
N PRO A 195 21.45 1.57 3.98
CA PRO A 195 21.68 2.84 3.32
C PRO A 195 23.16 3.21 3.35
N PRO A 196 23.71 3.78 2.27
CA PRO A 196 25.09 4.22 2.28
C PRO A 196 25.24 5.49 3.15
N ALA A 197 26.39 5.68 3.77
CA ALA A 197 26.68 6.83 4.64
C ALA A 197 26.42 8.20 3.97
N GLN A 198 26.51 8.26 2.62
CA GLN A 198 26.20 9.47 1.85
C GLN A 198 24.76 9.97 2.01
N THR A 199 23.84 9.13 2.47
CA THR A 199 22.44 9.50 2.73
C THR A 199 22.27 10.41 3.95
N LEU A 200 23.31 10.53 4.80
CA LEU A 200 23.32 11.36 6.00
C LEU A 200 24.33 12.52 5.91
N LYS A 201 24.61 13.06 4.72
CA LYS A 201 25.56 14.18 4.56
C LYS A 201 25.07 15.50 5.16
N ARG A 202 23.75 15.70 5.26
CA ARG A 202 23.16 16.91 5.85
C ARG A 202 23.44 16.96 7.36
N PRO A 203 23.53 18.14 7.99
CA PRO A 203 23.59 18.26 9.45
C PRO A 203 22.38 17.65 10.14
N ASP A 204 22.49 17.41 11.45
CA ASP A 204 21.37 16.94 12.27
C ASP A 204 20.21 17.94 12.27
N GLY A 205 19.00 17.41 12.24
CA GLY A 205 17.78 18.20 12.10
C GLY A 205 16.60 17.39 11.57
N ALA A 206 15.50 18.10 11.34
CA ALA A 206 14.26 17.52 10.85
C ALA A 206 14.49 16.78 9.52
N ARG A 207 14.23 15.48 9.50
CA ARG A 207 14.39 14.56 8.37
C ARG A 207 15.82 14.44 7.81
N SER A 208 16.81 15.10 8.42
CA SER A 208 18.18 15.17 7.89
C SER A 208 19.18 14.30 8.66
N GLY A 209 18.93 14.04 9.93
CA GLY A 209 19.75 13.15 10.75
C GLY A 209 19.69 13.45 12.24
N ASN A 210 20.18 12.50 13.03
CA ASN A 210 20.44 12.62 14.46
C ASN A 210 21.57 11.63 14.84
N PRO A 211 22.15 11.71 16.05
CA PRO A 211 23.25 10.82 16.45
C PRO A 211 22.88 9.33 16.40
N THR A 212 21.61 8.99 16.65
CA THR A 212 21.14 7.59 16.66
C THR A 212 21.15 7.00 15.25
N VAL A 213 20.49 7.65 14.28
CA VAL A 213 20.43 7.14 12.90
C VAL A 213 21.82 7.09 12.27
N ARG A 214 22.69 8.06 12.56
CA ARG A 214 24.09 8.05 12.10
C ARG A 214 24.84 6.84 12.62
N LYS A 215 24.70 6.54 13.91
CA LYS A 215 25.33 5.36 14.52
C LYS A 215 24.80 4.08 13.88
N ALA A 216 23.49 3.96 13.69
CA ALA A 216 22.88 2.79 13.05
C ALA A 216 23.43 2.57 11.62
N VAL A 217 23.48 3.62 10.80
CA VAL A 217 24.03 3.55 9.45
C VAL A 217 25.53 3.23 9.46
N ALA A 218 26.31 3.86 10.35
CA ALA A 218 27.74 3.58 10.49
C ALA A 218 28.02 2.12 10.92
N ASN A 219 27.12 1.52 11.70
CA ASN A 219 27.17 0.11 12.10
C ASN A 219 26.72 -0.86 10.98
N GLY A 220 26.26 -0.36 9.83
CA GLY A 220 25.72 -1.19 8.76
C GLY A 220 24.35 -1.80 9.09
N GLU A 221 23.59 -1.20 10.00
CA GLU A 221 22.27 -1.70 10.37
C GLU A 221 21.29 -1.57 9.20
N SER A 222 20.64 -2.68 8.85
CA SER A 222 19.61 -2.72 7.83
C SER A 222 18.44 -1.81 8.20
N GLN A 223 17.91 -1.12 7.19
CA GLN A 223 16.82 -0.18 7.35
C GLN A 223 15.59 -0.60 6.56
N HIS A 224 14.41 -0.44 7.16
CA HIS A 224 13.14 -0.87 6.58
C HIS A 224 12.40 0.33 5.98
N VAL A 225 12.10 0.24 4.68
CA VAL A 225 11.48 1.31 3.89
C VAL A 225 10.09 0.93 3.35
N ALA A 226 9.71 -0.33 3.55
CA ALA A 226 8.32 -0.78 3.51
C ALA A 226 8.12 -1.94 4.47
N TRP A 227 6.95 -2.03 5.10
CA TRP A 227 6.65 -3.03 6.10
C TRP A 227 5.17 -3.40 6.10
N ALA A 228 4.89 -4.67 6.35
CA ALA A 228 3.57 -5.20 6.61
C ALA A 228 3.35 -5.30 8.12
N TYR A 229 2.15 -5.01 8.58
CA TYR A 229 1.78 -5.07 9.98
C TYR A 229 0.46 -5.81 10.15
N GLU A 230 0.48 -6.90 10.91
CA GLU A 230 -0.71 -7.63 11.31
C GLU A 230 -1.14 -7.15 12.69
N ARG A 231 -2.30 -6.48 12.74
CA ARG A 231 -2.86 -5.98 13.99
C ARG A 231 -3.39 -7.15 14.83
N PRO A 232 -3.34 -7.06 16.17
CA PRO A 232 -3.89 -8.10 17.04
C PRO A 232 -5.38 -8.40 16.82
N ASP A 233 -6.13 -7.45 16.24
CA ASP A 233 -7.56 -7.58 15.91
C ASP A 233 -7.82 -8.20 14.52
N GLY A 234 -6.76 -8.66 13.82
CA GLY A 234 -6.84 -9.29 12.50
C GLY A 234 -6.81 -8.29 11.33
N GLY A 235 -6.89 -6.99 11.60
CA GLY A 235 -6.71 -5.98 10.58
C GLY A 235 -5.25 -5.88 10.09
N ARG A 236 -5.04 -5.33 8.89
CA ARG A 236 -3.71 -5.25 8.27
C ARG A 236 -3.32 -3.83 7.90
N GLY A 237 -2.06 -3.49 8.11
CA GLY A 237 -1.48 -2.20 7.75
C GLY A 237 -0.23 -2.36 6.91
N PHE A 238 0.01 -1.43 5.99
CA PHE A 238 1.22 -1.40 5.17
C PHE A 238 1.77 0.01 5.07
N GLY A 239 3.01 0.19 5.50
CA GLY A 239 3.76 1.44 5.28
C GLY A 239 4.74 1.26 4.13
N PHE A 240 4.80 2.25 3.24
CA PHE A 240 5.71 2.26 2.09
C PHE A 240 6.24 3.67 1.88
N THR A 241 7.55 3.88 2.03
CA THR A 241 8.11 5.24 2.05
C THR A 241 8.50 5.76 0.67
N GLY A 242 8.48 4.93 -0.38
CA GLY A 242 8.73 5.36 -1.75
C GLY A 242 7.51 6.02 -2.38
N GLY A 243 7.64 6.52 -3.60
CA GLY A 243 6.57 7.22 -4.31
C GLY A 243 6.78 8.73 -4.41
N HIS A 244 7.97 9.26 -4.07
CA HIS A 244 8.33 10.64 -4.40
C HIS A 244 8.36 10.81 -5.91
N VAL A 245 9.09 9.94 -6.59
CA VAL A 245 9.29 9.97 -8.05
C VAL A 245 8.11 9.27 -8.73
N HIS A 246 7.19 10.03 -9.31
CA HIS A 246 5.97 9.49 -9.95
C HIS A 246 6.28 8.42 -11.00
N MET A 247 7.36 8.62 -11.75
CA MET A 247 7.78 7.71 -12.82
C MET A 247 8.09 6.29 -12.34
N ASN A 248 8.35 6.08 -11.05
CA ASN A 248 8.57 4.75 -10.48
C ASN A 248 7.32 3.85 -10.53
N TRP A 249 6.13 4.40 -10.81
CA TRP A 249 4.95 3.58 -11.10
C TRP A 249 5.03 2.84 -12.44
N GLN A 250 5.94 3.20 -13.36
CA GLN A 250 6.21 2.39 -14.56
C GLN A 250 7.03 1.14 -14.25
N HIS A 251 7.80 1.12 -13.17
CA HIS A 251 8.62 -0.05 -12.84
C HIS A 251 7.70 -1.20 -12.38
N ASP A 252 7.66 -2.28 -13.16
CA ASP A 252 6.70 -3.36 -12.98
C ASP A 252 6.77 -4.03 -11.60
N ASP A 253 7.98 -4.34 -11.10
CA ASP A 253 8.12 -4.98 -9.79
C ASP A 253 7.73 -4.07 -8.61
N ASN A 254 8.08 -2.78 -8.68
CA ASN A 254 7.65 -1.77 -7.69
C ASN A 254 6.12 -1.64 -7.68
N ARG A 255 5.50 -1.50 -8.86
CA ARG A 255 4.05 -1.40 -9.00
C ARG A 255 3.36 -2.68 -8.52
N LYS A 256 3.86 -3.86 -8.92
CA LYS A 256 3.31 -5.16 -8.51
C LYS A 256 3.39 -5.37 -7.00
N LEU A 257 4.50 -5.01 -6.36
CA LEU A 257 4.63 -5.06 -4.90
C LEU A 257 3.55 -4.22 -4.21
N MET A 258 3.32 -2.99 -4.70
CA MET A 258 2.27 -2.12 -4.15
C MET A 258 0.87 -2.71 -4.36
N LEU A 259 0.55 -3.20 -5.57
CA LEU A 259 -0.73 -3.84 -5.86
C LEU A 259 -0.96 -5.10 -4.99
N ASN A 260 0.08 -5.91 -4.79
CA ASN A 260 0.05 -7.06 -3.90
C ASN A 260 -0.20 -6.61 -2.45
N ALA A 261 0.44 -5.54 -1.97
CA ALA A 261 0.22 -5.01 -0.62
C ALA A 261 -1.22 -4.50 -0.40
N ILE A 262 -1.84 -3.90 -1.43
CA ILE A 262 -3.23 -3.46 -1.36
C ILE A 262 -4.18 -4.67 -1.25
N LEU A 263 -3.98 -5.72 -2.06
CA LEU A 263 -4.73 -6.98 -1.90
C LEU A 263 -4.53 -7.60 -0.51
N TRP A 264 -3.29 -7.64 -0.04
CA TRP A 264 -2.94 -8.21 1.25
C TRP A 264 -3.67 -7.51 2.40
N THR A 265 -3.67 -6.17 2.40
CA THR A 265 -4.39 -5.38 3.41
C THR A 265 -5.91 -5.50 3.29
N ALA A 266 -6.44 -5.77 2.09
CA ALA A 266 -7.85 -6.08 1.85
C ALA A 266 -8.24 -7.53 2.14
N ASN A 267 -7.33 -8.36 2.68
CA ASN A 267 -7.53 -9.80 2.89
C ASN A 267 -7.87 -10.60 1.62
N VAL A 268 -7.50 -10.10 0.44
CA VAL A 268 -7.63 -10.84 -0.82
C VAL A 268 -6.39 -11.70 -1.06
N GLU A 269 -6.59 -12.95 -1.49
CA GLU A 269 -5.48 -13.83 -1.83
C GLU A 269 -4.64 -13.24 -2.98
N ILE A 270 -3.33 -13.16 -2.78
CA ILE A 270 -2.39 -12.68 -3.80
C ILE A 270 -2.00 -13.87 -4.68
N PRO A 271 -2.28 -13.83 -6.00
CA PRO A 271 -1.89 -14.90 -6.92
C PRO A 271 -0.39 -15.21 -6.82
N LYS A 272 0.04 -16.45 -7.09
CA LYS A 272 1.46 -16.83 -7.05
C LYS A 272 2.33 -15.98 -8.01
N GLY A 273 1.78 -15.55 -9.13
CA GLY A 273 2.40 -14.63 -10.08
C GLY A 273 2.29 -13.14 -9.73
N GLY A 274 1.68 -12.80 -8.59
CA GLY A 274 1.31 -11.44 -8.20
C GLY A 274 0.18 -10.86 -9.04
N VAL A 275 -0.17 -9.60 -8.77
CA VAL A 275 -1.15 -8.88 -9.60
C VAL A 275 -0.59 -8.63 -10.99
N LEU A 276 -1.36 -9.05 -12.00
CA LEU A 276 -1.11 -8.68 -13.39
C LEU A 276 -1.62 -7.26 -13.63
N SER A 277 -0.73 -6.36 -14.04
CA SER A 277 -1.09 -5.01 -14.46
C SER A 277 -0.24 -4.61 -15.66
N LYS A 278 -0.85 -3.96 -16.65
CA LYS A 278 -0.13 -3.41 -17.80
C LYS A 278 0.82 -2.31 -17.31
N THR A 279 2.04 -2.27 -17.86
CA THR A 279 2.96 -1.15 -17.68
C THR A 279 2.30 0.13 -18.22
N PRO A 280 2.10 1.17 -17.38
CA PRO A 280 1.56 2.44 -17.83
C PRO A 280 2.41 3.01 -18.97
N THR A 281 1.76 3.54 -20.00
CA THR A 281 2.47 4.21 -21.08
C THR A 281 3.00 5.56 -20.61
N LYS A 282 3.90 6.17 -21.40
CA LYS A 282 4.41 7.51 -21.12
C LYS A 282 3.26 8.53 -21.02
N GLU A 283 2.25 8.42 -21.87
CA GLU A 283 1.07 9.29 -21.90
C GLU A 283 0.23 9.12 -20.63
N GLU A 284 -0.02 7.88 -20.20
CA GLU A 284 -0.74 7.61 -18.94
C GLU A 284 0.00 8.22 -17.74
N MET A 285 1.33 8.14 -17.73
CA MET A 285 2.20 8.70 -16.68
C MET A 285 2.32 10.23 -16.69
N HIS A 286 1.81 10.89 -17.73
CA HIS A 286 1.76 12.34 -17.83
C HIS A 286 0.33 12.88 -17.74
N SER A 287 -0.65 12.00 -17.57
CA SER A 287 -2.06 12.34 -17.47
C SER A 287 -2.46 12.54 -16.01
N ASN A 288 -3.32 13.53 -15.76
CA ASN A 288 -3.91 13.79 -14.44
C ASN A 288 -2.89 14.10 -13.32
N LEU A 289 -1.71 14.62 -13.68
CA LEU A 289 -0.74 15.13 -12.70
C LEU A 289 -1.39 16.19 -11.79
N ASP A 290 -0.99 16.16 -10.53
CA ASP A 290 -1.45 16.95 -9.39
C ASP A 290 -1.14 18.45 -9.57
#